data_AF-A0A504XJI4-F1
#
_entry.id   AF-A0A504XJI4-F1
#
_cell.length_a   1.000
_cell.length_b   1.000
_cell.length_c   1.000
_cell.angle_alpha   90.00
_cell.angle_beta   90.00
_cell.angle_gamma   90.00
#
_symmetry.space_group_name_H-M   'P 1'
#
loop_
_entity.id
_entity.type
_entity.pdbx_description
1 polymer ?
#
loop_
_entity_poly.entity_id
_entity_poly.type
_entity_poly.pdbx_seq_one_letter_code
_entity_poly.pdbx_strand_id
1 'polypeptide(L)'
;MTTLSPPPHAGGTPRHSSSISTVKDFRPDDRPLLSFIALSAAQSSMARSAEVVLDAALMPPRRLSSVDETSSADSLSARYPKCAYCFICTTCGVRSAIYRTLVLPEPLFTAIAAVLQRFLAMSTDEALAKDRCHVLEVQLMHIVEATQTELLRATKQLSMRAGFILSAFLVIITGLLFIDLVPLQETMLCPGNYTNAIECPEVYYSSSYQLARERFLAAAEAAHAQIEHHLITKRGNEEYYMDTAFFAGKRKDKLLVHTSGTHGVEGFTGSAIQVKLLQEWNETALSGPSILFVHAVNPHGMAHFRRFNEENVDLNRNYLSTEEWAEVKARDANIAGYEDLRPLLVPQTPPRFIDRYVLLYVAAKTLARHGFVKLKRAFVTGQYHDPAGINYGGDREQKSISVLREVLKKHAVATGATEAVYLDVHTGLGPTGVDTMMMKSSQEAEKCRKVFPGARIDNSQTATSGPSAGYNLVAGSIRPVAELGPNTLAVTEEFGTVNPLFVARAVILENAAYRLCRGSYVHAVMQSWMRDVFYPQEISYKRATLKRGSVAFWKAWTYLAESQA
;
A
#
# COMPACT_ATOMS: atom_id res chain seq x y z
N MET A 1 7.39 58.92 -46.40
CA MET A 1 8.80 58.49 -46.52
C MET A 1 8.78 56.96 -46.67
N THR A 2 9.26 56.36 -47.75
CA THR A 2 9.82 56.93 -48.99
C THR A 2 9.60 55.93 -50.13
N THR A 3 9.39 56.43 -51.34
CA THR A 3 9.40 55.64 -52.59
C THR A 3 10.79 55.05 -52.86
N LEU A 4 10.87 54.00 -53.70
CA LEU A 4 11.73 53.92 -54.90
C LEU A 4 11.76 52.51 -55.55
N SER A 5 11.91 52.49 -56.87
CA SER A 5 12.21 51.35 -57.77
C SER A 5 13.22 51.83 -58.84
N PRO A 6 13.64 51.05 -59.86
CA PRO A 6 13.87 49.61 -59.92
C PRO A 6 15.37 49.26 -60.07
N PRO A 7 16.06 49.59 -61.19
CA PRO A 7 16.30 48.82 -62.44
C PRO A 7 17.57 47.90 -62.32
N PRO A 8 18.22 47.31 -63.37
CA PRO A 8 18.03 47.39 -64.83
C PRO A 8 17.96 46.03 -65.58
N HIS A 9 18.94 45.73 -66.45
CA HIS A 9 18.90 44.78 -67.59
C HIS A 9 20.27 44.15 -67.94
N ALA A 10 20.22 43.22 -68.91
CA ALA A 10 21.31 42.69 -69.76
C ALA A 10 22.22 41.63 -69.13
N GLY A 11 22.71 40.61 -69.86
CA GLY A 11 22.51 40.28 -71.28
C GLY A 11 23.77 39.58 -71.84
N GLY A 12 23.64 38.51 -72.62
CA GLY A 12 24.80 37.86 -73.24
C GLY A 12 24.63 36.38 -73.61
N THR A 13 24.38 36.11 -74.89
CA THR A 13 24.70 34.83 -75.55
C THR A 13 26.10 34.90 -76.15
N PRO A 14 26.87 33.80 -76.19
CA PRO A 14 27.11 33.19 -77.51
C PRO A 14 27.26 31.65 -77.55
N ARG A 15 26.49 31.06 -78.49
CA ARG A 15 26.85 30.06 -79.53
C ARG A 15 27.96 29.00 -79.34
N HIS A 16 27.57 27.77 -79.73
CA HIS A 16 28.34 26.65 -80.33
C HIS A 16 29.34 25.90 -79.41
N SER A 17 29.54 24.59 -79.53
CA SER A 17 29.08 23.59 -80.53
C SER A 17 28.77 22.20 -79.93
N SER A 18 28.01 21.41 -80.70
CA SER A 18 27.82 19.94 -80.68
C SER A 18 28.81 19.09 -79.84
N SER A 19 28.39 18.07 -79.08
CA SER A 19 27.58 16.95 -79.61
C SER A 19 26.92 16.03 -78.56
N ILE A 20 25.75 15.48 -78.93
CA ILE A 20 25.16 14.17 -78.56
C ILE A 20 24.67 13.92 -77.10
N SER A 21 23.33 13.74 -77.04
CA SER A 21 22.52 12.85 -76.17
C SER A 21 21.91 13.32 -74.83
N THR A 22 20.57 13.14 -74.81
CA THR A 22 19.69 12.66 -73.72
C THR A 22 19.01 13.58 -72.68
N VAL A 23 17.69 13.37 -72.59
CA VAL A 23 16.70 13.56 -71.50
C VAL A 23 16.49 14.98 -70.94
N LYS A 24 15.47 15.66 -71.50
CA LYS A 24 14.69 16.81 -70.99
C LYS A 24 13.40 16.90 -71.85
N ASP A 25 12.19 17.28 -71.39
CA ASP A 25 11.74 17.98 -70.17
C ASP A 25 10.35 17.48 -69.68
N PHE A 26 10.10 17.57 -68.36
CA PHE A 26 8.75 17.52 -67.76
C PHE A 26 8.14 18.94 -67.67
N ARG A 27 6.79 19.07 -67.62
CA ARG A 27 6.09 20.37 -67.68
C ARG A 27 5.45 20.80 -66.34
N PRO A 28 5.07 22.09 -66.18
CA PRO A 28 4.59 22.63 -64.89
C PRO A 28 3.26 22.05 -64.37
N ASP A 29 2.46 21.42 -65.23
CA ASP A 29 1.10 20.96 -64.93
C ASP A 29 1.06 19.69 -64.06
N ASP A 30 2.19 18.99 -63.91
CA ASP A 30 2.30 17.74 -63.13
C ASP A 30 2.41 17.97 -61.61
N ARG A 31 2.52 19.24 -61.19
CA ARG A 31 2.68 19.63 -59.77
C ARG A 31 1.54 19.20 -58.83
N PRO A 32 0.24 19.19 -59.19
CA PRO A 32 -0.82 18.78 -58.26
C PRO A 32 -0.75 17.29 -57.90
N LEU A 33 -0.44 16.43 -58.87
CA LEU A 33 -0.31 14.99 -58.68
C LEU A 33 0.91 14.67 -57.79
N LEU A 34 2.06 15.30 -58.07
CA LEU A 34 3.24 15.24 -57.23
C LEU A 34 3.00 15.78 -55.81
N SER A 35 2.15 16.81 -55.66
CA SER A 35 1.79 17.37 -54.35
C SER A 35 0.87 16.45 -53.54
N PHE A 36 -0.06 15.74 -54.19
CA PHE A 36 -0.93 14.76 -53.54
C PHE A 36 -0.14 13.52 -53.06
N ILE A 37 0.80 13.05 -53.89
CA ILE A 37 1.74 11.98 -53.54
C ILE A 37 2.64 12.42 -52.37
N ALA A 38 3.15 13.67 -52.39
CA ALA A 38 3.94 14.23 -51.30
C ALA A 38 3.14 14.40 -49.99
N LEU A 39 1.87 14.84 -50.05
CA LEU A 39 1.01 14.97 -48.86
C LEU A 39 0.73 13.61 -48.21
N SER A 40 0.46 12.59 -49.03
CA SER A 40 0.20 11.22 -48.58
C SER A 40 1.47 10.57 -48.00
N ALA A 41 2.64 10.84 -48.60
CA ALA A 41 3.93 10.41 -48.09
C ALA A 41 4.34 11.14 -46.80
N ALA A 42 3.96 12.41 -46.61
CA ALA A 42 4.33 13.20 -45.42
C ALA A 42 3.69 12.67 -44.12
N GLN A 43 2.59 11.93 -44.20
CA GLN A 43 1.93 11.33 -43.02
C GLN A 43 2.54 9.99 -42.57
N SER A 44 3.53 9.43 -43.27
CA SER A 44 4.24 8.21 -42.85
C SER A 44 5.75 8.31 -43.10
N SER A 45 6.56 8.00 -42.08
CA SER A 45 7.99 8.41 -42.00
C SER A 45 8.95 7.60 -42.89
N MET A 46 8.77 7.62 -44.22
CA MET A 46 9.44 6.70 -45.16
C MET A 46 10.16 7.36 -46.36
N ALA A 47 10.42 8.67 -46.29
CA ALA A 47 10.85 9.46 -47.45
C ALA A 47 12.22 9.14 -48.09
N ARG A 48 13.16 8.45 -47.40
CA ARG A 48 14.56 8.29 -47.91
C ARG A 48 14.83 7.04 -48.74
N SER A 49 13.90 6.10 -48.81
CA SER A 49 14.13 4.84 -49.56
C SER A 49 13.71 4.92 -51.03
N ALA A 50 12.94 5.93 -51.43
CA ALA A 50 12.43 6.08 -52.80
C ALA A 50 13.51 6.51 -53.82
N GLU A 51 14.46 7.36 -53.43
CA GLU A 51 15.54 7.83 -54.33
C GLU A 51 16.43 6.68 -54.83
N VAL A 52 16.75 5.72 -53.95
CA VAL A 52 17.63 4.58 -54.27
C VAL A 52 17.00 3.62 -55.30
N VAL A 53 15.67 3.64 -55.44
CA VAL A 53 14.94 2.84 -56.45
C VAL A 53 14.97 3.51 -57.82
N LEU A 54 14.93 4.84 -57.87
CA LEU A 54 15.03 5.60 -59.12
C LEU A 54 16.38 5.38 -59.82
N ASP A 55 17.50 5.45 -59.08
CA ASP A 55 18.85 5.27 -59.64
C ASP A 55 19.06 3.88 -60.27
N ALA A 56 18.46 2.84 -59.71
CA ALA A 56 18.56 1.48 -60.26
C ALA A 56 17.74 1.28 -61.54
N ALA A 57 16.68 2.07 -61.75
CA ALA A 57 15.83 2.01 -62.94
C ALA A 57 16.46 2.67 -64.19
N LEU A 58 17.57 3.39 -64.02
CA LEU A 58 18.27 4.14 -65.08
C LEU A 58 19.39 3.36 -65.78
N MET A 59 19.62 2.07 -65.45
CA MET A 59 20.65 1.23 -66.11
C MET A 59 20.06 0.23 -67.14
N PRO A 60 20.56 0.20 -68.40
CA PRO A 60 20.14 -0.76 -69.44
C PRO A 60 20.84 -2.12 -69.27
N PRO A 61 20.23 -3.29 -69.62
CA PRO A 61 20.11 -3.69 -71.04
C PRO A 61 18.97 -4.69 -71.43
N ARG A 62 18.61 -4.79 -72.72
CA ARG A 62 17.87 -5.94 -73.31
C ARG A 62 18.07 -6.08 -74.83
N ARG A 63 17.99 -7.33 -75.31
CA ARG A 63 17.45 -7.89 -76.58
C ARG A 63 17.39 -9.42 -76.36
N LEU A 64 16.41 -10.22 -76.79
CA LEU A 64 15.35 -10.07 -77.81
C LEU A 64 14.01 -10.75 -77.39
N SER A 65 13.00 -10.52 -78.22
CA SER A 65 11.73 -11.27 -78.49
C SER A 65 11.79 -12.80 -78.36
N SER A 66 10.69 -13.57 -78.24
CA SER A 66 9.22 -13.34 -78.25
C SER A 66 8.48 -14.66 -77.89
N VAL A 67 7.14 -14.63 -77.95
CA VAL A 67 6.17 -15.76 -77.95
C VAL A 67 5.50 -16.00 -76.60
N ASP A 68 4.17 -15.87 -76.61
CA ASP A 68 3.21 -16.33 -75.59
C ASP A 68 3.40 -17.85 -75.32
N GLU A 69 2.94 -18.46 -74.24
CA GLU A 69 1.56 -18.43 -73.77
C GLU A 69 1.49 -19.11 -72.39
N THR A 70 0.57 -18.67 -71.52
CA THR A 70 0.19 -19.34 -70.25
C THR A 70 1.34 -19.76 -69.31
N SER A 71 1.48 -19.17 -68.14
CA SER A 71 0.58 -19.48 -67.02
C SER A 71 1.10 -18.80 -65.74
N SER A 72 0.25 -18.77 -64.70
CA SER A 72 0.60 -18.59 -63.27
C SER A 72 1.82 -17.69 -62.96
N ALA A 73 1.59 -16.44 -62.60
CA ALA A 73 1.41 -16.12 -61.17
C ALA A 73 2.66 -16.44 -60.33
N ASP A 74 3.67 -15.58 -60.43
CA ASP A 74 4.71 -15.44 -59.40
C ASP A 74 5.41 -14.08 -59.52
N SER A 75 6.13 -13.69 -58.47
CA SER A 75 6.82 -12.40 -58.26
C SER A 75 5.90 -11.17 -58.03
N LEU A 76 5.42 -10.93 -56.80
CA LEU A 76 6.25 -10.27 -55.79
C LEU A 76 7.66 -10.85 -55.62
N SER A 77 8.67 -10.04 -55.96
CA SER A 77 10.09 -10.13 -55.58
C SER A 77 10.93 -10.85 -56.63
N ALA A 78 11.90 -10.19 -57.27
CA ALA A 78 12.86 -9.28 -56.67
C ALA A 78 12.98 -7.96 -57.46
N ARG A 79 13.42 -6.84 -56.88
CA ARG A 79 14.73 -6.69 -56.25
C ARG A 79 14.91 -5.35 -55.54
N TYR A 80 15.53 -5.36 -54.35
CA TYR A 80 16.61 -4.46 -53.85
C TYR A 80 16.40 -3.83 -52.43
N PRO A 81 17.48 -3.45 -51.70
CA PRO A 81 18.09 -4.35 -50.71
C PRO A 81 18.33 -3.62 -49.34
N LYS A 82 18.99 -4.12 -48.28
CA LYS A 82 20.38 -4.60 -48.16
C LYS A 82 20.67 -5.18 -46.77
N CYS A 83 21.50 -6.23 -46.79
CA CYS A 83 22.47 -6.66 -45.75
C CYS A 83 21.99 -7.06 -44.34
N ALA A 84 22.56 -8.09 -43.69
CA ALA A 84 23.36 -9.26 -44.11
C ALA A 84 23.68 -10.12 -42.85
N TYR A 85 24.22 -11.34 -43.04
CA TYR A 85 24.83 -12.25 -42.06
C TYR A 85 23.87 -12.92 -41.03
N CYS A 86 23.99 -14.21 -40.70
CA CYS A 86 24.74 -15.32 -41.34
C CYS A 86 24.01 -16.65 -40.97
N PHE A 87 23.66 -17.51 -41.93
CA PHE A 87 24.47 -18.65 -42.41
C PHE A 87 24.84 -19.71 -41.35
N ILE A 88 24.27 -20.91 -41.53
CA ILE A 88 25.06 -22.11 -41.90
C ILE A 88 24.54 -22.42 -43.32
N CYS A 89 25.26 -22.26 -44.43
CA CYS A 89 26.66 -22.54 -44.77
C CYS A 89 27.00 -24.02 -44.98
N THR A 90 26.59 -24.52 -46.14
CA THR A 90 27.46 -25.28 -47.05
C THR A 90 27.31 -24.58 -48.41
N THR A 91 28.32 -23.98 -49.05
CA THR A 91 29.78 -24.08 -48.94
C THR A 91 30.47 -22.76 -49.37
N CYS A 92 31.60 -22.36 -48.71
CA CYS A 92 32.53 -21.25 -49.06
C CYS A 92 31.96 -19.82 -49.26
N GLY A 93 32.57 -18.72 -48.81
CA GLY A 93 33.78 -18.48 -48.03
C GLY A 93 33.89 -16.99 -47.64
N VAL A 94 34.32 -16.72 -46.40
CA VAL A 94 34.34 -15.45 -45.65
C VAL A 94 34.77 -14.18 -46.41
N ARG A 95 33.99 -13.07 -46.26
CA ARG A 95 34.48 -11.76 -45.76
C ARG A 95 33.33 -10.86 -45.27
N SER A 96 33.66 -9.92 -44.39
CA SER A 96 32.74 -9.09 -43.57
C SER A 96 32.65 -7.65 -44.08
N ALA A 97 31.55 -6.95 -43.75
CA ALA A 97 31.50 -5.60 -43.13
C ALA A 97 30.46 -4.59 -43.71
N ILE A 98 29.59 -4.08 -42.80
CA ILE A 98 29.10 -2.68 -42.67
C ILE A 98 27.86 -2.18 -43.49
N TYR A 99 26.94 -1.48 -42.78
CA TYR A 99 25.65 -0.80 -43.15
C TYR A 99 24.51 -1.68 -43.77
N ARG A 100 23.25 -1.74 -43.28
CA ARG A 100 22.34 -0.91 -42.43
C ARG A 100 21.87 0.46 -42.99
N THR A 101 20.79 0.46 -43.78
CA THR A 101 19.85 1.60 -43.90
C THR A 101 18.46 1.19 -44.42
N LEU A 102 17.42 1.88 -43.92
CA LEU A 102 15.98 1.82 -44.24
C LEU A 102 15.51 0.81 -45.32
N VAL A 103 15.20 -0.40 -44.87
CA VAL A 103 14.35 -1.34 -45.59
C VAL A 103 12.89 -0.91 -45.44
N LEU A 104 12.31 -0.35 -46.52
CA LEU A 104 10.86 -0.41 -46.76
C LEU A 104 10.41 -1.85 -46.50
N PRO A 105 9.33 -2.14 -45.75
CA PRO A 105 8.88 -3.53 -45.55
C PRO A 105 8.81 -4.23 -46.91
N GLU A 106 9.56 -5.32 -47.08
CA GLU A 106 9.79 -6.02 -48.36
C GLU A 106 8.57 -6.02 -49.32
N PRO A 107 7.35 -6.36 -48.88
CA PRO A 107 6.15 -6.33 -49.72
C PRO A 107 5.84 -4.99 -50.40
N LEU A 108 6.02 -3.85 -49.72
CA LEU A 108 5.80 -2.50 -50.29
C LEU A 108 6.87 -2.17 -51.34
N PHE A 109 8.15 -2.40 -51.03
CA PHE A 109 9.26 -2.17 -51.96
C PHE A 109 9.06 -2.98 -53.26
N THR A 110 8.63 -4.22 -53.08
CA THR A 110 8.43 -5.19 -54.15
C THR A 110 7.24 -4.85 -55.05
N ALA A 111 6.12 -4.42 -54.47
CA ALA A 111 4.93 -4.04 -55.22
C ALA A 111 5.20 -2.79 -56.09
N ILE A 112 5.97 -1.81 -55.59
CA ILE A 112 6.43 -0.65 -56.37
C ILE A 112 7.28 -1.07 -57.59
N ALA A 113 8.22 -2.00 -57.41
CA ALA A 113 9.11 -2.44 -58.48
C ALA A 113 8.38 -3.10 -59.67
N ALA A 114 7.28 -3.82 -59.40
CA ALA A 114 6.48 -4.50 -60.43
C ALA A 114 5.73 -3.52 -61.36
N VAL A 115 5.28 -2.37 -60.85
CA VAL A 115 4.62 -1.34 -61.66
C VAL A 115 5.62 -0.59 -62.53
N LEU A 116 6.82 -0.29 -62.02
CA LEU A 116 7.90 0.30 -62.83
C LEU A 116 8.32 -0.61 -64.00
N GLN A 117 8.39 -1.93 -63.82
CA GLN A 117 8.70 -2.85 -64.92
C GLN A 117 7.57 -2.96 -65.95
N ARG A 118 6.29 -2.89 -65.56
CA ARG A 118 5.17 -2.83 -66.52
C ARG A 118 5.15 -1.52 -67.30
N PHE A 119 5.47 -0.40 -66.67
CA PHE A 119 5.56 0.91 -67.33
C PHE A 119 6.69 0.95 -68.38
N LEU A 120 7.86 0.36 -68.07
CA LEU A 120 8.99 0.25 -69.00
C LEU A 120 8.79 -0.75 -70.15
N ALA A 121 7.76 -1.61 -70.09
CA ALA A 121 7.45 -2.59 -71.13
C ALA A 121 6.43 -2.09 -72.17
N MET A 122 5.78 -0.94 -71.94
CA MET A 122 4.91 -0.31 -72.93
C MET A 122 5.77 0.44 -73.95
N SER A 123 5.70 0.02 -75.21
CA SER A 123 6.48 0.64 -76.29
C SER A 123 6.15 2.13 -76.42
N THR A 124 7.15 2.97 -76.19
CA THR A 124 7.14 4.37 -76.59
C THR A 124 7.14 4.44 -78.11
N ASP A 125 6.01 4.85 -78.68
CA ASP A 125 6.06 5.93 -79.65
C ASP A 125 4.89 6.87 -79.42
N GLU A 126 5.17 8.16 -79.62
CA GLU A 126 4.29 9.32 -79.46
C GLU A 126 3.67 9.55 -78.06
N ALA A 127 4.40 10.40 -77.31
CA ALA A 127 3.93 11.42 -76.37
C ALA A 127 2.62 11.21 -75.58
N LEU A 128 2.75 11.15 -74.24
CA LEU A 128 1.98 11.94 -73.27
C LEU A 128 0.49 12.26 -73.61
N ALA A 129 -0.27 11.25 -74.04
CA ALA A 129 -1.72 11.34 -74.08
C ALA A 129 -2.27 11.09 -72.66
N LYS A 130 -3.03 12.07 -72.15
CA LYS A 130 -3.56 12.18 -70.77
C LYS A 130 -4.12 10.88 -70.19
N ASP A 131 -4.75 10.06 -71.02
CA ASP A 131 -5.51 8.88 -70.60
C ASP A 131 -4.63 7.74 -70.03
N ARG A 132 -3.35 7.67 -70.38
CA ARG A 132 -2.44 6.64 -69.81
C ARG A 132 -2.00 6.95 -68.37
N CYS A 133 -2.11 8.19 -67.89
CA CYS A 133 -1.86 8.50 -66.48
C CYS A 133 -2.88 7.82 -65.55
N HIS A 134 -4.13 7.66 -65.99
CA HIS A 134 -5.19 7.06 -65.17
C HIS A 134 -4.98 5.55 -64.94
N VAL A 135 -4.34 4.84 -65.88
CA VAL A 135 -3.95 3.43 -65.70
C VAL A 135 -2.82 3.30 -64.65
N LEU A 136 -1.92 4.28 -64.58
CA LEU A 136 -0.86 4.33 -63.56
C LEU A 136 -1.45 4.51 -62.15
N GLU A 137 -2.48 5.35 -62.04
CA GLU A 137 -3.19 5.67 -60.79
C GLU A 137 -3.86 4.43 -60.16
N VAL A 138 -4.53 3.62 -60.97
CA VAL A 138 -5.16 2.35 -60.53
C VAL A 138 -4.11 1.34 -60.06
N GLN A 139 -2.97 1.22 -60.75
CA GLN A 139 -1.89 0.32 -60.33
C GLN A 139 -1.20 0.79 -59.05
N LEU A 140 -1.12 2.10 -58.81
CA LEU A 140 -0.62 2.67 -57.56
C LEU A 140 -1.52 2.29 -56.37
N MET A 141 -2.84 2.25 -56.54
CA MET A 141 -3.77 1.87 -55.46
C MET A 141 -3.58 0.43 -54.97
N HIS A 142 -3.40 -0.55 -55.86
CA HIS A 142 -3.20 -1.95 -55.44
C HIS A 142 -1.89 -2.15 -54.66
N ILE A 143 -0.85 -1.35 -54.94
CA ILE A 143 0.40 -1.35 -54.17
C ILE A 143 0.17 -0.84 -52.74
N VAL A 144 -0.64 0.22 -52.60
CA VAL A 144 -1.01 0.78 -51.30
C VAL A 144 -1.78 -0.25 -50.46
N GLU A 145 -2.65 -1.05 -51.07
CA GLU A 145 -3.44 -2.09 -50.39
C GLU A 145 -2.57 -3.26 -49.84
N ALA A 146 -1.67 -3.80 -50.68
CA ALA A 146 -0.73 -4.85 -50.25
C ALA A 146 0.19 -4.38 -49.11
N THR A 147 0.57 -3.10 -49.15
CA THR A 147 1.39 -2.43 -48.14
C THR A 147 0.67 -2.28 -46.81
N GLN A 148 -0.58 -1.82 -46.83
CA GLN A 148 -1.40 -1.67 -45.64
C GLN A 148 -1.57 -3.02 -44.91
N THR A 149 -1.71 -4.12 -45.65
CA THR A 149 -1.84 -5.48 -45.11
C THR A 149 -0.61 -5.91 -44.29
N GLU A 150 0.59 -5.51 -44.70
CA GLU A 150 1.84 -5.89 -44.04
C GLU A 150 2.25 -4.95 -42.91
N LEU A 151 1.89 -3.66 -43.02
CA LEU A 151 1.89 -2.75 -41.88
C LEU A 151 0.96 -3.29 -40.77
N LEU A 152 -0.17 -3.91 -41.13
CA LEU A 152 -1.09 -4.57 -40.21
C LEU A 152 -0.42 -5.74 -39.46
N ARG A 153 0.35 -6.59 -40.16
CA ARG A 153 1.11 -7.71 -39.55
C ARG A 153 2.17 -7.20 -38.57
N ALA A 154 2.95 -6.20 -38.94
CA ALA A 154 3.95 -5.59 -38.06
C ALA A 154 3.30 -4.96 -36.80
N THR A 155 2.18 -4.27 -36.97
CA THR A 155 1.39 -3.68 -35.85
C THR A 155 0.85 -4.76 -34.92
N LYS A 156 0.39 -5.90 -35.48
CA LYS A 156 -0.05 -7.07 -34.71
C LYS A 156 1.09 -7.69 -33.88
N GLN A 157 2.31 -7.71 -34.42
CA GLN A 157 3.48 -8.21 -33.70
C GLN A 157 3.97 -7.25 -32.60
N LEU A 158 3.82 -5.93 -32.81
CA LEU A 158 4.06 -4.92 -31.77
C LEU A 158 3.03 -5.01 -30.64
N SER A 159 1.76 -5.20 -31.00
CA SER A 159 0.64 -5.42 -30.06
C SER A 159 0.85 -6.67 -29.20
N MET A 160 1.28 -7.80 -29.78
CA MET A 160 1.61 -9.00 -29.00
C MET A 160 2.79 -8.79 -28.03
N ARG A 161 3.79 -7.98 -28.40
CA ARG A 161 4.91 -7.62 -27.49
C ARG A 161 4.45 -6.68 -26.36
N ALA A 162 3.60 -5.71 -26.66
CA ALA A 162 2.99 -4.85 -25.64
C ALA A 162 2.10 -5.64 -24.67
N GLY A 163 1.32 -6.60 -25.17
CA GLY A 163 0.52 -7.51 -24.35
C GLY A 163 1.34 -8.35 -23.39
N PHE A 164 2.50 -8.87 -23.82
CA PHE A 164 3.38 -9.67 -22.95
C PHE A 164 4.03 -8.83 -21.85
N ILE A 165 4.50 -7.62 -22.16
CA ILE A 165 5.10 -6.69 -21.19
C ILE A 165 4.07 -6.23 -20.15
N LEU A 166 2.85 -5.88 -20.58
CA LEU A 166 1.76 -5.48 -19.69
C LEU A 166 1.31 -6.64 -18.78
N SER A 167 1.27 -7.87 -19.31
CA SER A 167 0.89 -9.07 -18.54
C SER A 167 1.91 -9.40 -17.45
N ALA A 168 3.21 -9.31 -17.74
CA ALA A 168 4.26 -9.49 -16.74
C ALA A 168 4.19 -8.41 -15.64
N PHE A 169 3.93 -7.15 -16.01
CA PHE A 169 3.76 -6.05 -15.06
C PHE A 169 2.56 -6.28 -14.12
N LEU A 170 1.42 -6.75 -14.63
CA LEU A 170 0.21 -6.98 -13.83
C LEU A 170 0.32 -8.19 -12.89
N VAL A 171 0.96 -9.28 -13.33
CA VAL A 171 1.16 -10.50 -12.53
C VAL A 171 2.10 -10.22 -11.34
N ILE A 172 3.19 -9.48 -11.59
CA ILE A 172 4.13 -9.06 -10.54
C ILE A 172 3.45 -8.11 -9.54
N ILE A 173 2.71 -7.11 -10.02
CA ILE A 173 1.96 -6.17 -9.15
C ILE A 173 0.92 -6.90 -8.30
N THR A 174 0.21 -7.88 -8.85
CA THR A 174 -0.91 -8.53 -8.14
C THR A 174 -0.45 -9.60 -7.15
N GLY A 175 0.58 -10.38 -7.49
CA GLY A 175 1.15 -11.41 -6.60
C GLY A 175 1.89 -10.83 -5.39
N LEU A 176 2.63 -9.74 -5.59
CA LEU A 176 3.43 -9.10 -4.53
C LEU A 176 2.60 -8.23 -3.58
N LEU A 177 1.37 -7.84 -3.94
CA LEU A 177 0.62 -6.87 -3.15
C LEU A 177 0.17 -7.40 -1.78
N PHE A 178 -0.43 -8.60 -1.69
CA PHE A 178 -1.05 -9.11 -0.44
C PHE A 178 -1.02 -10.63 -0.26
N ILE A 179 0.17 -11.23 -0.13
CA ILE A 179 0.28 -12.58 0.47
C ILE A 179 0.21 -12.41 1.99
N ASP A 180 -0.98 -12.68 2.53
CA ASP A 180 -1.29 -12.70 3.96
C ASP A 180 -0.70 -13.97 4.57
N LEU A 181 0.59 -13.93 4.95
CA LEU A 181 1.30 -15.05 5.57
C LEU A 181 1.12 -15.13 7.10
N VAL A 182 0.39 -14.18 7.71
CA VAL A 182 0.08 -14.19 9.15
C VAL A 182 -0.57 -15.52 9.61
N PRO A 183 -1.47 -16.17 8.83
CA PRO A 183 -1.99 -17.51 9.17
C PRO A 183 -0.99 -18.67 9.03
N LEU A 184 0.23 -18.43 8.52
CA LEU A 184 1.34 -19.40 8.47
C LEU A 184 2.39 -19.13 9.56
N GLN A 185 2.00 -18.45 10.63
CA GLN A 185 2.76 -18.44 11.88
C GLN A 185 3.03 -19.88 12.34
N GLU A 186 4.27 -20.11 12.80
CA GLU A 186 4.85 -21.43 13.06
C GLU A 186 3.92 -22.34 13.87
N THR A 187 3.92 -23.65 13.61
CA THR A 187 3.13 -24.62 14.38
C THR A 187 3.60 -24.64 15.84
N MET A 188 2.95 -23.83 16.67
CA MET A 188 3.34 -23.58 18.05
C MET A 188 2.87 -24.69 18.98
N LEU A 189 3.65 -25.76 19.03
CA LEU A 189 3.60 -26.74 20.11
C LEU A 189 4.83 -26.58 20.97
N CYS A 190 4.65 -26.16 22.21
CA CYS A 190 5.69 -26.34 23.22
C CYS A 190 5.85 -27.85 23.45
N PRO A 191 7.03 -28.44 23.20
CA PRO A 191 7.23 -29.87 23.40
C PRO A 191 7.12 -30.15 24.90
N GLY A 192 6.43 -31.22 25.30
CA GLY A 192 6.05 -31.48 26.70
C GLY A 192 7.21 -31.68 27.70
N ASN A 193 8.45 -31.55 27.25
CA ASN A 193 9.69 -31.58 28.02
C ASN A 193 10.39 -30.20 28.09
N TYR A 194 9.74 -29.08 27.73
CA TYR A 194 10.34 -27.74 27.87
C TYR A 194 10.73 -27.49 29.33
N THR A 195 11.92 -26.97 29.55
CA THR A 195 12.51 -26.87 30.90
C THR A 195 12.23 -25.53 31.58
N ASN A 196 11.88 -24.51 30.79
CA ASN A 196 11.64 -23.16 31.27
C ASN A 196 10.61 -22.43 30.39
N ALA A 197 9.80 -21.55 30.98
CA ALA A 197 8.86 -20.68 30.27
C ALA A 197 9.54 -19.66 29.32
N ILE A 198 10.86 -19.46 29.42
CA ILE A 198 11.66 -18.76 28.39
C ILE A 198 11.62 -19.54 27.05
N GLU A 199 11.62 -20.87 27.10
CA GLU A 199 11.53 -21.74 25.93
C GLU A 199 10.09 -21.80 25.40
N CYS A 200 9.09 -21.80 26.29
CA CYS A 200 7.67 -21.83 25.97
C CYS A 200 6.90 -20.60 26.52
N PRO A 201 6.72 -19.52 25.75
CA PRO A 201 5.92 -18.38 26.21
C PRO A 201 4.41 -18.70 26.31
N GLU A 202 3.91 -19.74 25.63
CA GLU A 202 2.48 -20.10 25.60
C GLU A 202 1.84 -20.38 26.96
N VAL A 203 2.65 -20.68 27.99
CA VAL A 203 2.17 -20.86 29.37
C VAL A 203 1.51 -19.58 29.93
N TYR A 204 1.93 -18.41 29.44
CA TYR A 204 1.34 -17.12 29.83
C TYR A 204 0.25 -16.66 28.85
N TYR A 205 0.33 -17.07 27.59
CA TYR A 205 -0.54 -16.59 26.51
C TYR A 205 -1.81 -17.41 26.31
N SER A 206 -2.92 -16.71 26.09
CA SER A 206 -4.26 -17.32 25.98
C SER A 206 -4.87 -17.16 24.59
N SER A 207 -5.71 -18.12 24.21
CA SER A 207 -6.45 -18.14 22.93
C SER A 207 -7.87 -17.56 23.02
N SER A 208 -8.39 -17.36 24.22
CA SER A 208 -9.71 -16.76 24.50
C SER A 208 -9.66 -15.87 25.74
N TYR A 209 -10.62 -14.94 25.85
CA TYR A 209 -10.78 -14.09 27.04
C TYR A 209 -11.01 -14.91 28.31
N GLN A 210 -11.81 -15.98 28.23
CA GLN A 210 -12.12 -16.86 29.35
C GLN A 210 -10.84 -17.51 29.91
N LEU A 211 -9.98 -18.03 29.03
CA LEU A 211 -8.69 -18.62 29.43
C LEU A 211 -7.71 -17.55 29.96
N ALA A 212 -7.71 -16.35 29.37
CA ALA A 212 -6.91 -15.23 29.86
C ALA A 212 -7.30 -14.82 31.28
N ARG A 213 -8.62 -14.71 31.52
CA ARG A 213 -9.22 -14.41 32.83
C ARG A 213 -8.90 -15.50 33.85
N GLU A 214 -9.11 -16.77 33.49
CA GLU A 214 -8.81 -17.92 34.34
C GLU A 214 -7.34 -17.91 34.79
N ARG A 215 -6.40 -17.72 33.85
CA ARG A 215 -4.96 -17.66 34.16
C ARG A 215 -4.57 -16.44 34.99
N PHE A 216 -5.17 -15.28 34.72
CA PHE A 216 -4.95 -14.07 35.53
C PHE A 216 -5.41 -14.27 36.97
N LEU A 217 -6.63 -14.77 37.17
CA LEU A 217 -7.20 -15.03 38.50
C LEU A 217 -6.40 -16.10 39.24
N ALA A 218 -6.11 -17.25 38.62
CA ALA A 218 -5.32 -18.30 39.24
C ALA A 218 -3.90 -17.84 39.65
N ALA A 219 -3.26 -17.00 38.83
CA ALA A 219 -1.96 -16.41 39.18
C ALA A 219 -2.07 -15.36 40.30
N ALA A 220 -3.13 -14.55 40.31
CA ALA A 220 -3.40 -13.57 41.36
C ALA A 220 -3.72 -14.23 42.71
N GLU A 221 -4.50 -15.32 42.71
CA GLU A 221 -4.81 -16.13 43.89
C GLU A 221 -3.55 -16.79 44.46
N ALA A 222 -2.72 -17.39 43.59
CA ALA A 222 -1.43 -17.99 43.97
C ALA A 222 -0.43 -16.96 44.52
N ALA A 223 -0.49 -15.71 44.04
CA ALA A 223 0.28 -14.59 44.57
C ALA A 223 -0.32 -13.95 45.85
N HIS A 224 -1.49 -14.41 46.30
CA HIS A 224 -2.26 -13.86 47.44
C HIS A 224 -2.68 -12.39 47.26
N ALA A 225 -3.08 -12.00 46.05
CA ALA A 225 -3.64 -10.69 45.76
C ALA A 225 -5.00 -10.45 46.44
N GLN A 226 -5.35 -9.18 46.69
CA GLN A 226 -6.73 -8.78 46.92
C GLN A 226 -7.43 -8.66 45.56
N ILE A 227 -8.40 -9.53 45.31
CA ILE A 227 -9.09 -9.65 44.01
C ILE A 227 -10.50 -9.05 44.10
N GLU A 228 -10.88 -8.26 43.10
CA GLU A 228 -12.25 -7.78 42.92
C GLU A 228 -12.74 -8.03 41.48
N HIS A 229 -14.05 -8.23 41.33
CA HIS A 229 -14.70 -8.53 40.06
C HIS A 229 -15.74 -7.45 39.73
N HIS A 230 -15.55 -6.73 38.64
CA HIS A 230 -16.45 -5.66 38.20
C HIS A 230 -17.17 -6.06 36.91
N LEU A 231 -18.46 -6.41 37.02
CA LEU A 231 -19.28 -6.78 35.85
C LEU A 231 -19.44 -5.57 34.92
N ILE A 232 -18.80 -5.61 33.76
CA ILE A 232 -18.93 -4.55 32.75
C ILE A 232 -20.24 -4.74 31.98
N THR A 233 -20.41 -5.87 31.30
CA THR A 233 -21.55 -6.08 30.41
C THR A 233 -21.98 -7.54 30.35
N LYS A 234 -23.22 -7.78 29.94
CA LYS A 234 -23.83 -9.11 29.84
C LYS A 234 -24.49 -9.26 28.48
N ARG A 235 -24.21 -10.35 27.76
CA ARG A 235 -24.89 -10.69 26.49
C ARG A 235 -25.42 -12.12 26.56
N GLY A 236 -26.74 -12.25 26.64
CA GLY A 236 -27.39 -13.54 26.92
C GLY A 236 -26.94 -14.06 28.28
N ASN A 237 -26.34 -15.25 28.29
CA ASN A 237 -25.81 -15.88 29.49
C ASN A 237 -24.32 -15.58 29.74
N GLU A 238 -23.63 -14.91 28.81
CA GLU A 238 -22.22 -14.54 28.97
C GLU A 238 -22.07 -13.20 29.72
N GLU A 239 -21.18 -13.19 30.72
CA GLU A 239 -20.86 -12.04 31.56
C GLU A 239 -19.37 -11.69 31.39
N TYR A 240 -19.10 -10.41 31.15
CA TYR A 240 -17.75 -9.92 30.88
C TYR A 240 -17.32 -8.98 32.03
N TYR A 241 -16.25 -9.37 32.70
CA TYR A 241 -15.73 -8.73 33.90
C TYR A 241 -14.41 -8.01 33.62
N MET A 242 -14.26 -6.84 34.24
CA MET A 242 -12.96 -6.26 34.55
C MET A 242 -12.61 -6.78 35.94
N ASP A 243 -11.55 -7.56 36.05
CA ASP A 243 -11.04 -8.08 37.32
C ASP A 243 -9.83 -7.24 37.75
N THR A 244 -9.61 -7.12 39.05
CA THR A 244 -8.44 -6.45 39.61
C THR A 244 -7.66 -7.40 40.52
N ALA A 245 -6.35 -7.17 40.63
CA ALA A 245 -5.49 -7.85 41.60
C ALA A 245 -4.60 -6.79 42.26
N PHE A 246 -4.81 -6.56 43.55
CA PHE A 246 -4.17 -5.50 44.32
C PHE A 246 -3.23 -6.03 45.40
N PHE A 247 -2.09 -5.38 45.54
CA PHE A 247 -1.07 -5.66 46.55
C PHE A 247 -0.71 -4.39 47.31
N ALA A 248 -0.88 -4.41 48.63
CA ALA A 248 -0.43 -3.31 49.49
C ALA A 248 1.10 -3.37 49.68
N GLY A 249 1.81 -2.36 49.19
CA GLY A 249 3.25 -2.23 49.38
C GLY A 249 3.62 -1.60 50.73
N LYS A 250 4.91 -1.63 51.07
CA LYS A 250 5.44 -0.88 52.23
C LYS A 250 5.47 0.64 51.97
N ARG A 251 5.67 1.06 50.72
CA ARG A 251 5.58 2.47 50.26
C ARG A 251 4.16 2.78 49.77
N LYS A 252 3.19 2.90 50.69
CA LYS A 252 1.77 3.10 50.34
C LYS A 252 1.50 4.45 49.65
N ASP A 253 2.34 5.44 49.92
CA ASP A 253 2.39 6.74 49.23
C ASP A 253 2.69 6.63 47.72
N LYS A 254 3.13 5.45 47.24
CA LYS A 254 3.48 5.18 45.84
C LYS A 254 2.58 4.10 45.26
N LEU A 255 2.04 4.32 44.06
CA LEU A 255 1.13 3.38 43.39
C LEU A 255 1.58 3.05 41.95
N LEU A 256 1.82 1.76 41.67
CA LEU A 256 2.06 1.24 40.33
C LEU A 256 0.77 0.59 39.81
N VAL A 257 0.23 1.10 38.71
CA VAL A 257 -0.92 0.50 38.02
C VAL A 257 -0.45 -0.10 36.69
N HIS A 258 -0.83 -1.34 36.42
CA HIS A 258 -0.59 -2.00 35.14
C HIS A 258 -1.90 -2.58 34.58
N THR A 259 -2.39 -1.99 33.49
CA THR A 259 -3.65 -2.36 32.86
C THR A 259 -3.44 -3.16 31.58
N SER A 260 -4.47 -3.92 31.20
CA SER A 260 -4.50 -4.64 29.93
C SER A 260 -5.87 -4.50 29.26
N GLY A 261 -5.86 -4.56 27.92
CA GLY A 261 -7.07 -4.67 27.12
C GLY A 261 -7.96 -3.43 27.10
N THR A 262 -7.40 -2.22 27.18
CA THR A 262 -8.10 -0.97 26.83
C THR A 262 -8.71 -1.07 25.43
N HIS A 263 -7.91 -1.53 24.47
CA HIS A 263 -8.39 -2.14 23.24
C HIS A 263 -8.49 -3.64 23.45
N GLY A 264 -9.66 -4.24 23.24
CA GLY A 264 -9.92 -5.61 23.69
C GLY A 264 -8.96 -6.66 23.11
N VAL A 265 -8.80 -6.68 21.78
CA VAL A 265 -7.93 -7.62 21.05
C VAL A 265 -6.44 -7.48 21.38
N GLU A 266 -6.01 -6.33 21.89
CA GLU A 266 -4.62 -6.07 22.30
C GLU A 266 -4.35 -6.61 23.72
N GLY A 267 -5.43 -6.86 24.48
CA GLY A 267 -5.39 -7.32 25.88
C GLY A 267 -4.72 -8.67 26.09
N PHE A 268 -4.60 -9.52 25.07
CA PHE A 268 -3.90 -10.81 25.20
C PHE A 268 -2.40 -10.65 25.53
N THR A 269 -1.75 -9.62 25.00
CA THR A 269 -0.33 -9.34 25.29
C THR A 269 -0.17 -8.76 26.69
N GLY A 270 -0.99 -7.79 27.09
CA GLY A 270 -0.99 -7.24 28.46
C GLY A 270 -1.34 -8.29 29.52
N SER A 271 -2.33 -9.16 29.24
CA SER A 271 -2.72 -10.28 30.11
C SER A 271 -1.57 -11.27 30.31
N ALA A 272 -0.87 -11.68 29.24
CA ALA A 272 0.27 -12.58 29.36
C ALA A 272 1.42 -11.98 30.21
N ILE A 273 1.68 -10.67 30.08
CA ILE A 273 2.65 -9.97 30.94
C ILE A 273 2.19 -9.98 32.40
N GLN A 274 0.90 -9.71 32.68
CA GLN A 274 0.33 -9.78 34.02
C GLN A 274 0.44 -11.18 34.63
N VAL A 275 0.03 -12.23 33.90
CA VAL A 275 0.13 -13.63 34.34
C VAL A 275 1.59 -13.99 34.65
N LYS A 276 2.55 -13.59 33.80
CA LYS A 276 3.98 -13.81 34.06
C LYS A 276 4.46 -13.14 35.35
N LEU A 277 4.14 -11.86 35.54
CA LEU A 277 4.53 -11.11 36.73
C LEU A 277 3.93 -11.72 38.00
N LEU A 278 2.68 -12.20 37.95
CA LEU A 278 1.99 -12.84 39.06
C LEU A 278 2.53 -14.26 39.36
N GLN A 279 2.92 -15.03 38.35
CA GLN A 279 3.53 -16.36 38.56
C GLN A 279 4.98 -16.28 39.08
N GLU A 280 5.70 -15.20 38.79
CA GLU A 280 7.06 -14.92 39.30
C GLU A 280 7.04 -13.99 40.54
N TRP A 281 5.86 -13.82 41.16
CA TRP A 281 5.67 -12.92 42.29
C TRP A 281 6.45 -13.37 43.53
N ASN A 282 6.95 -12.39 44.29
CA ASN A 282 7.76 -12.64 45.47
C ASN A 282 7.57 -11.52 46.52
N GLU A 283 7.99 -11.78 47.76
CA GLU A 283 7.89 -10.80 48.85
C GLU A 283 8.67 -9.50 48.60
N THR A 284 9.71 -9.53 47.76
CA THR A 284 10.47 -8.34 47.39
C THR A 284 9.57 -7.33 46.68
N ALA A 285 8.61 -7.76 45.86
CA ALA A 285 7.62 -6.88 45.22
C ALA A 285 6.84 -6.03 46.23
N LEU A 286 6.51 -6.62 47.40
CA LEU A 286 5.76 -5.96 48.48
C LEU A 286 6.61 -4.93 49.25
N SER A 287 7.94 -4.94 49.09
CA SER A 287 8.83 -3.98 49.77
C SER A 287 8.77 -2.55 49.21
N GLY A 288 8.24 -2.38 47.99
CA GLY A 288 8.16 -1.12 47.27
C GLY A 288 6.75 -0.50 47.25
N PRO A 289 6.30 0.06 46.11
CA PRO A 289 4.97 0.68 45.98
C PRO A 289 3.83 -0.31 46.20
N SER A 290 2.62 0.21 46.43
CA SER A 290 1.40 -0.58 46.23
C SER A 290 1.18 -0.82 44.73
N ILE A 291 0.64 -1.98 44.37
CA ILE A 291 0.56 -2.43 42.97
C ILE A 291 -0.88 -2.84 42.66
N LEU A 292 -1.41 -2.35 41.55
CA LEU A 292 -2.74 -2.66 41.04
C LEU A 292 -2.65 -3.19 39.61
N PHE A 293 -3.02 -4.45 39.41
CA PHE A 293 -3.27 -4.99 38.07
C PHE A 293 -4.75 -4.87 37.72
N VAL A 294 -5.05 -4.49 36.48
CA VAL A 294 -6.42 -4.46 35.93
C VAL A 294 -6.48 -5.34 34.69
N HIS A 295 -7.33 -6.37 34.70
CA HIS A 295 -7.49 -7.37 33.65
C HIS A 295 -8.98 -7.67 33.40
N ALA A 296 -9.61 -7.22 32.32
CA ALA A 296 -9.15 -6.32 31.30
C ALA A 296 -10.17 -5.19 31.13
N VAL A 297 -9.74 -4.02 30.65
CA VAL A 297 -10.59 -2.81 30.62
C VAL A 297 -11.77 -2.95 29.66
N ASN A 298 -11.57 -3.62 28.51
CA ASN A 298 -12.60 -3.95 27.52
C ASN A 298 -12.79 -5.48 27.39
N PRO A 299 -13.45 -6.14 28.36
CA PRO A 299 -13.53 -7.60 28.38
C PRO A 299 -14.43 -8.16 27.28
N HIS A 300 -15.47 -7.44 26.86
CA HIS A 300 -16.25 -7.79 25.66
C HIS A 300 -15.39 -7.70 24.39
N GLY A 301 -14.63 -6.63 24.21
CA GLY A 301 -13.73 -6.49 23.06
C GLY A 301 -12.74 -7.64 22.98
N MET A 302 -12.14 -8.02 24.12
CA MET A 302 -11.19 -9.12 24.20
C MET A 302 -11.83 -10.47 23.88
N ALA A 303 -13.03 -10.74 24.40
CA ALA A 303 -13.77 -11.97 24.12
C ALA A 303 -14.19 -12.13 22.65
N HIS A 304 -14.37 -11.01 21.94
CA HIS A 304 -14.81 -10.99 20.54
C HIS A 304 -13.69 -10.60 19.55
N PHE A 305 -12.41 -10.59 19.98
CA PHE A 305 -11.26 -10.15 19.17
C PHE A 305 -11.42 -8.76 18.52
N ARG A 306 -12.13 -7.85 19.19
CA ARG A 306 -12.38 -6.46 18.77
C ARG A 306 -11.48 -5.48 19.49
N ARG A 307 -11.09 -4.41 18.80
CA ARG A 307 -10.51 -3.21 19.43
C ARG A 307 -11.55 -2.47 20.28
N PHE A 308 -12.77 -2.35 19.75
CA PHE A 308 -13.89 -1.59 20.31
C PHE A 308 -14.73 -2.40 21.31
N ASN A 309 -15.52 -1.72 22.13
CA ASN A 309 -16.41 -2.35 23.12
C ASN A 309 -17.70 -2.89 22.47
N GLU A 310 -18.67 -3.27 23.31
CA GLU A 310 -19.97 -3.80 22.92
C GLU A 310 -20.87 -2.82 22.15
N GLU A 311 -20.65 -1.50 22.32
CA GLU A 311 -21.36 -0.41 21.62
C GLU A 311 -20.57 0.13 20.41
N ASN A 312 -19.49 -0.54 20.00
CA ASN A 312 -18.55 -0.06 18.97
C ASN A 312 -17.75 1.20 19.36
N VAL A 313 -17.63 1.48 20.65
CA VAL A 313 -16.82 2.60 21.16
C VAL A 313 -15.35 2.18 21.37
N ASP A 314 -14.43 3.01 20.89
CA ASP A 314 -13.02 3.00 21.28
C ASP A 314 -12.89 3.64 22.66
N LEU A 315 -12.60 2.82 23.68
CA LEU A 315 -12.44 3.28 25.05
C LEU A 315 -11.28 4.27 25.21
N ASN A 316 -10.26 4.18 24.35
CA ASN A 316 -9.14 5.12 24.29
C ASN A 316 -9.48 6.41 23.52
N ARG A 317 -10.76 6.62 23.19
CA ARG A 317 -11.36 7.89 22.75
C ARG A 317 -12.52 8.34 23.65
N ASN A 318 -12.83 7.60 24.72
CA ASN A 318 -14.00 7.82 25.57
C ASN A 318 -13.66 8.44 26.94
N TYR A 319 -12.38 8.47 27.33
CA TYR A 319 -11.89 8.95 28.62
C TYR A 319 -11.80 10.48 28.68
N LEU A 320 -12.95 11.14 28.74
CA LEU A 320 -13.09 12.61 28.63
C LEU A 320 -13.61 13.22 29.94
N SER A 321 -13.20 14.44 30.27
CA SER A 321 -13.88 15.28 31.28
C SER A 321 -15.24 15.79 30.76
N THR A 322 -16.05 16.40 31.64
CA THR A 322 -17.32 17.04 31.25
C THR A 322 -17.12 18.13 30.19
N GLU A 323 -16.05 18.89 30.33
CA GLU A 323 -15.63 19.97 29.44
C GLU A 323 -15.12 19.41 28.10
N GLU A 324 -14.24 18.40 28.14
CA GLU A 324 -13.76 17.73 26.93
C GLU A 324 -14.91 17.04 26.17
N TRP A 325 -15.92 16.50 26.87
CA TRP A 325 -17.15 15.98 26.25
C TRP A 325 -17.95 17.06 25.50
N ALA A 326 -18.01 18.28 26.03
CA ALA A 326 -18.64 19.40 25.33
C ALA A 326 -17.83 19.81 24.10
N GLU A 327 -16.49 19.88 24.21
CA GLU A 327 -15.60 20.20 23.10
C GLU A 327 -15.69 19.19 21.95
N VAL A 328 -15.60 17.87 22.21
CA VAL A 328 -15.60 16.87 21.13
C VAL A 328 -16.93 16.77 20.38
N LYS A 329 -18.04 17.10 21.05
CA LYS A 329 -19.39 17.15 20.45
C LYS A 329 -19.68 18.46 19.70
N ALA A 330 -18.96 19.54 19.99
CA ALA A 330 -19.04 20.81 19.26
C ALA A 330 -18.00 20.93 18.13
N ARG A 331 -16.99 20.05 18.12
CA ARG A 331 -15.89 20.01 17.15
C ARG A 331 -16.41 19.62 15.75
N ASP A 332 -15.88 20.28 14.72
CA ASP A 332 -16.12 19.87 13.32
C ASP A 332 -15.81 18.38 13.11
N ALA A 333 -16.83 17.63 12.66
CA ALA A 333 -16.73 16.20 12.38
C ALA A 333 -15.62 15.84 11.39
N ASN A 334 -15.29 16.75 10.45
CA ASN A 334 -14.28 16.52 9.42
C ASN A 334 -12.91 17.18 9.73
N ILE A 335 -12.68 17.71 10.93
CA ILE A 335 -11.40 18.36 11.33
C ILE A 335 -10.15 17.51 11.04
N ALA A 336 -10.26 16.19 11.19
CA ALA A 336 -9.18 15.25 10.91
C ALA A 336 -9.06 14.88 9.41
N GLY A 337 -10.12 15.08 8.64
CA GLY A 337 -10.34 14.52 7.30
C GLY A 337 -11.07 13.17 7.30
N TYR A 338 -11.90 12.88 8.31
CA TYR A 338 -12.60 11.59 8.43
C TYR A 338 -13.70 11.44 7.38
N GLU A 339 -14.56 12.44 7.20
CA GLU A 339 -15.69 12.40 6.26
C GLU A 339 -15.22 12.28 4.80
N ASP A 340 -14.12 12.95 4.45
CA ASP A 340 -13.46 12.81 3.15
C ASP A 340 -13.10 11.35 2.81
N LEU A 341 -12.82 10.55 3.85
CA LEU A 341 -12.39 9.16 3.76
C LEU A 341 -13.46 8.17 4.20
N ARG A 342 -14.64 8.63 4.65
CA ARG A 342 -15.72 7.80 5.19
C ARG A 342 -16.14 6.66 4.25
N PRO A 343 -16.21 6.81 2.90
CA PRO A 343 -16.49 5.69 2.00
C PRO A 343 -15.45 4.55 2.04
N LEU A 344 -14.21 4.83 2.46
CA LEU A 344 -13.15 3.84 2.69
C LEU A 344 -13.19 3.29 4.13
N LEU A 345 -13.36 4.17 5.12
CA LEU A 345 -13.30 3.82 6.55
C LEU A 345 -14.56 3.12 7.06
N VAL A 346 -15.71 3.34 6.41
CA VAL A 346 -17.02 2.81 6.79
C VAL A 346 -17.71 2.16 5.56
N PRO A 347 -17.24 0.98 5.10
CA PRO A 347 -17.86 0.25 4.00
C PRO A 347 -19.34 -0.04 4.25
N GLN A 348 -20.20 0.15 3.25
CA GLN A 348 -21.65 -0.04 3.39
C GLN A 348 -22.16 -1.42 2.94
N THR A 349 -21.26 -2.31 2.56
CA THR A 349 -21.56 -3.70 2.17
C THR A 349 -20.82 -4.68 3.08
N PRO A 350 -21.39 -5.85 3.41
CA PRO A 350 -20.68 -6.91 4.12
C PRO A 350 -19.34 -7.24 3.43
N PRO A 351 -18.23 -7.39 4.18
CA PRO A 351 -16.93 -7.73 3.60
C PRO A 351 -16.95 -9.04 2.81
N ARG A 352 -16.24 -9.06 1.69
CA ARG A 352 -15.95 -10.27 0.91
C ARG A 352 -14.45 -10.52 0.94
N PHE A 353 -14.04 -11.77 0.65
CA PHE A 353 -12.62 -12.11 0.60
C PHE A 353 -11.80 -11.20 -0.35
N ILE A 354 -12.36 -10.83 -1.50
CA ILE A 354 -11.72 -9.93 -2.48
C ILE A 354 -11.52 -8.51 -1.94
N ASP A 355 -12.33 -8.06 -0.98
CA ASP A 355 -12.23 -6.71 -0.42
C ASP A 355 -10.93 -6.51 0.36
N ARG A 356 -10.27 -7.60 0.78
CA ARG A 356 -8.89 -7.57 1.32
C ARG A 356 -7.84 -7.03 0.33
N TYR A 357 -8.12 -7.04 -0.97
CA TYR A 357 -7.25 -6.48 -2.02
C TYR A 357 -7.80 -5.14 -2.52
N VAL A 358 -9.13 -5.06 -2.73
CA VAL A 358 -9.81 -3.84 -3.18
C VAL A 358 -9.58 -2.69 -2.20
N LEU A 359 -9.68 -2.94 -0.88
CA LEU A 359 -9.49 -1.91 0.13
C LEU A 359 -8.10 -1.28 0.05
N LEU A 360 -7.07 -2.05 -0.32
CA LEU A 360 -5.70 -1.54 -0.43
C LEU A 360 -5.40 -0.90 -1.78
N TYR A 361 -6.05 -1.33 -2.86
CA TYR A 361 -6.09 -0.55 -4.09
C TYR A 361 -6.76 0.82 -3.87
N VAL A 362 -7.89 0.85 -3.15
CA VAL A 362 -8.57 2.11 -2.79
C VAL A 362 -7.71 2.93 -1.82
N ALA A 363 -7.07 2.31 -0.82
CA ALA A 363 -6.15 3.00 0.09
C ALA A 363 -4.94 3.60 -0.66
N ALA A 364 -4.36 2.90 -1.63
CA ALA A 364 -3.29 3.43 -2.48
C ALA A 364 -3.75 4.61 -3.34
N LYS A 365 -4.96 4.53 -3.91
CA LYS A 365 -5.60 5.63 -4.65
C LYS A 365 -5.89 6.84 -3.76
N THR A 366 -6.33 6.62 -2.53
CA THR A 366 -6.56 7.64 -1.50
C THR A 366 -5.24 8.26 -1.04
N LEU A 367 -4.21 7.45 -0.81
CA LEU A 367 -2.86 7.86 -0.44
C LEU A 367 -2.25 8.78 -1.50
N ALA A 368 -2.38 8.42 -2.78
CA ALA A 368 -1.91 9.23 -3.91
C ALA A 368 -2.66 10.58 -4.05
N ARG A 369 -3.89 10.69 -3.54
CA ARG A 369 -4.72 11.91 -3.62
C ARG A 369 -4.59 12.83 -2.41
N HIS A 370 -4.38 12.27 -1.23
CA HIS A 370 -4.48 13.00 0.05
C HIS A 370 -3.19 12.98 0.88
N GLY A 371 -2.21 12.16 0.50
CA GLY A 371 -0.95 11.99 1.23
C GLY A 371 -1.08 11.14 2.49
N PHE A 372 0.06 10.58 2.93
CA PHE A 372 0.12 9.65 4.07
C PHE A 372 -0.35 10.29 5.38
N VAL A 373 0.04 11.55 5.63
CA VAL A 373 -0.25 12.24 6.89
C VAL A 373 -1.75 12.46 7.07
N LYS A 374 -2.49 12.89 6.03
CA LYS A 374 -3.94 13.08 6.11
C LYS A 374 -4.66 11.74 6.33
N LEU A 375 -4.25 10.70 5.60
CA LEU A 375 -4.79 9.34 5.76
C LEU A 375 -4.53 8.78 7.18
N LYS A 376 -3.29 8.85 7.70
CA LYS A 376 -2.96 8.39 9.05
C LYS A 376 -3.75 9.20 10.10
N ARG A 377 -3.77 10.53 10.00
CA ARG A 377 -4.48 11.41 10.94
C ARG A 377 -5.97 11.12 10.99
N ALA A 378 -6.64 11.02 9.84
CA ALA A 378 -8.05 10.68 9.75
C ALA A 378 -8.34 9.29 10.36
N PHE A 379 -7.45 8.31 10.13
CA PHE A 379 -7.56 7.00 10.73
C PHE A 379 -7.38 7.04 12.27
N VAL A 380 -6.33 7.68 12.79
CA VAL A 380 -5.98 7.60 14.23
C VAL A 380 -6.67 8.62 15.13
N THR A 381 -7.20 9.74 14.62
CA THR A 381 -7.78 10.79 15.48
C THR A 381 -8.97 10.28 16.30
N GLY A 382 -9.80 9.42 15.70
CA GLY A 382 -11.12 9.09 16.23
C GLY A 382 -12.15 10.17 15.92
N GLN A 383 -13.42 9.87 16.16
CA GLN A 383 -14.57 10.75 15.85
C GLN A 383 -15.75 10.47 16.79
N TYR A 384 -16.70 11.40 16.88
CA TYR A 384 -17.81 11.38 17.84
C TYR A 384 -19.19 11.56 17.19
N HIS A 385 -19.28 11.45 15.86
CA HIS A 385 -20.46 11.82 15.06
C HIS A 385 -21.09 10.65 14.29
N ASP A 386 -20.34 9.58 14.03
CA ASP A 386 -20.81 8.38 13.32
C ASP A 386 -20.60 7.11 14.18
N PRO A 387 -21.65 6.59 14.86
CA PRO A 387 -21.53 5.37 15.66
C PRO A 387 -21.22 4.10 14.84
N ALA A 388 -21.41 4.13 13.51
CA ALA A 388 -21.01 3.04 12.62
C ALA A 388 -19.53 3.06 12.25
N GLY A 389 -18.82 4.15 12.54
CA GLY A 389 -17.44 4.38 12.15
C GLY A 389 -16.41 3.63 13.00
N ILE A 390 -15.21 3.44 12.44
CA ILE A 390 -14.03 3.02 13.24
C ILE A 390 -13.59 4.16 14.17
N ASN A 391 -12.98 3.79 15.30
CA ASN A 391 -12.44 4.72 16.31
C ASN A 391 -13.47 5.75 16.78
N TYR A 392 -14.74 5.32 16.89
CA TYR A 392 -15.84 6.12 17.44
C TYR A 392 -15.65 6.27 18.95
N GLY A 393 -15.65 7.50 19.47
CA GLY A 393 -15.44 7.78 20.89
C GLY A 393 -16.68 7.71 21.78
N GLY A 394 -17.85 7.38 21.21
CA GLY A 394 -19.13 7.35 21.94
C GLY A 394 -19.84 8.72 21.97
N ASP A 395 -21.07 8.72 22.49
CA ASP A 395 -21.88 9.91 22.78
C ASP A 395 -21.90 10.26 24.28
N ARG A 396 -21.46 9.31 25.13
CA ARG A 396 -21.40 9.34 26.60
C ARG A 396 -20.27 8.44 27.12
N GLU A 397 -19.88 8.64 28.38
CA GLU A 397 -18.93 7.76 29.05
C GLU A 397 -19.47 6.32 29.11
N GLN A 398 -18.63 5.36 28.72
CA GLN A 398 -18.95 3.94 28.68
C GLN A 398 -18.66 3.30 30.05
N LYS A 399 -19.43 2.27 30.41
CA LYS A 399 -19.34 1.64 31.73
C LYS A 399 -17.94 1.13 32.10
N SER A 400 -17.15 0.62 31.14
CA SER A 400 -15.74 0.29 31.35
C SER A 400 -14.92 1.48 31.88
N ILE A 401 -15.15 2.68 31.37
CA ILE A 401 -14.43 3.88 31.81
C ILE A 401 -14.89 4.29 33.21
N SER A 402 -16.20 4.33 33.48
CA SER A 402 -16.71 4.69 34.80
C SER A 402 -16.21 3.75 35.89
N VAL A 403 -16.23 2.43 35.64
CA VAL A 403 -15.67 1.41 36.54
C VAL A 403 -14.16 1.59 36.71
N LEU A 404 -13.41 1.83 35.62
CA LEU A 404 -11.96 2.07 35.71
C LEU A 404 -11.66 3.31 36.57
N ARG A 405 -12.38 4.42 36.39
CA ARG A 405 -12.22 5.63 37.24
C ARG A 405 -12.49 5.32 38.71
N GLU A 406 -13.56 4.58 39.00
CA GLU A 406 -13.95 4.20 40.36
C GLU A 406 -12.88 3.33 41.03
N VAL A 407 -12.39 2.30 40.34
CA VAL A 407 -11.28 1.43 40.78
C VAL A 407 -10.02 2.24 41.07
N LEU A 408 -9.56 3.05 40.10
CA LEU A 408 -8.32 3.82 40.24
C LEU A 408 -8.40 4.81 41.40
N LYS A 409 -9.51 5.54 41.52
CA LYS A 409 -9.77 6.47 42.63
C LYS A 409 -9.83 5.76 43.98
N LYS A 410 -10.52 4.62 44.06
CA LYS A 410 -10.63 3.79 45.27
C LYS A 410 -9.25 3.39 45.78
N HIS A 411 -8.39 2.83 44.91
CA HIS A 411 -7.06 2.40 45.32
C HIS A 411 -6.13 3.58 45.64
N ALA A 412 -6.14 4.67 44.85
CA ALA A 412 -5.33 5.86 45.15
C ALA A 412 -5.68 6.48 46.52
N VAL A 413 -6.97 6.56 46.86
CA VAL A 413 -7.43 7.02 48.18
C VAL A 413 -7.07 6.03 49.28
N ALA A 414 -7.26 4.72 49.06
CA ALA A 414 -6.99 3.70 50.06
C ALA A 414 -5.49 3.57 50.42
N THR A 415 -4.58 3.87 49.49
CA THR A 415 -3.14 3.88 49.77
C THR A 415 -2.61 5.25 50.20
N GLY A 416 -3.35 6.33 49.93
CA GLY A 416 -2.89 7.70 50.13
C GLY A 416 -1.79 8.09 49.12
N ALA A 417 -1.93 7.64 47.87
CA ALA A 417 -0.91 7.82 46.84
C ALA A 417 -0.63 9.32 46.57
N THR A 418 0.63 9.72 46.73
CA THR A 418 1.13 11.07 46.36
C THR A 418 1.86 11.06 45.02
N GLU A 419 2.22 9.88 44.53
CA GLU A 419 2.84 9.66 43.22
C GLU A 419 2.45 8.29 42.66
N ALA A 420 2.22 8.23 41.35
CA ALA A 420 1.88 6.99 40.65
C ALA A 420 2.59 6.84 39.30
N VAL A 421 2.70 5.59 38.85
CA VAL A 421 2.99 5.24 37.45
C VAL A 421 1.84 4.37 36.95
N TYR A 422 1.24 4.75 35.83
CA TYR A 422 0.18 4.01 35.15
C TYR A 422 0.71 3.50 33.80
N LEU A 423 0.77 2.19 33.65
CA LEU A 423 1.16 1.49 32.42
C LEU A 423 -0.08 0.88 31.76
N ASP A 424 -0.36 1.26 30.51
CA ASP A 424 -1.40 0.65 29.67
C ASP A 424 -0.76 -0.08 28.50
N VAL A 425 -0.86 -1.40 28.48
CA VAL A 425 -0.23 -2.23 27.43
C VAL A 425 -1.12 -2.29 26.19
N HIS A 426 -0.55 -1.79 25.10
CA HIS A 426 -1.18 -1.71 23.78
C HIS A 426 -0.37 -2.47 22.73
N THR A 427 -1.01 -2.79 21.61
CA THR A 427 -0.33 -3.41 20.47
C THR A 427 -0.80 -2.81 19.15
N GLY A 428 0.08 -2.79 18.15
CA GLY A 428 -0.24 -2.29 16.82
C GLY A 428 0.93 -1.60 16.14
N LEU A 429 1.39 -0.49 16.69
CA LEU A 429 2.27 0.47 16.02
C LEU A 429 3.75 0.27 16.36
N GLY A 430 4.59 0.23 15.32
CA GLY A 430 6.04 0.14 15.45
C GLY A 430 6.61 -1.20 14.96
N PRO A 431 7.90 -1.48 15.20
CA PRO A 431 8.53 -2.73 14.80
C PRO A 431 8.04 -3.92 15.64
N THR A 432 7.86 -5.08 15.00
CA THR A 432 7.35 -6.32 15.62
C THR A 432 8.07 -6.67 16.93
N GLY A 433 7.32 -6.77 18.03
CA GLY A 433 7.84 -7.15 19.35
C GLY A 433 8.74 -6.11 20.02
N VAL A 434 8.69 -4.85 19.58
CA VAL A 434 9.42 -3.73 20.18
C VAL A 434 8.44 -2.73 20.78
N ASP A 435 8.62 -2.41 22.05
CA ASP A 435 7.88 -1.39 22.79
C ASP A 435 8.26 0.04 22.36
N THR A 436 7.29 0.93 22.44
CA THR A 436 7.50 2.38 22.48
C THR A 436 6.59 2.98 23.56
N MET A 437 7.19 3.68 24.50
CA MET A 437 6.48 4.44 25.53
C MET A 437 5.84 5.67 24.90
N MET A 438 4.53 5.79 25.00
CA MET A 438 3.72 6.88 24.43
C MET A 438 3.06 7.72 25.53
N MET A 439 3.13 9.05 25.37
CA MET A 439 2.65 10.05 26.35
C MET A 439 2.15 11.31 25.65
N LYS A 440 1.48 12.22 26.37
CA LYS A 440 0.86 13.41 25.78
C LYS A 440 1.87 14.55 25.62
N SER A 441 2.71 14.83 26.61
CA SER A 441 3.55 16.05 26.65
C SER A 441 5.06 15.81 26.75
N SER A 442 5.84 16.84 26.44
CA SER A 442 7.30 16.87 26.61
C SER A 442 7.76 16.75 28.07
N GLN A 443 6.95 17.22 29.03
CA GLN A 443 7.23 17.13 30.47
C GLN A 443 7.08 15.69 30.96
N GLU A 444 5.99 15.02 30.55
CA GLU A 444 5.80 13.59 30.78
C GLU A 444 6.93 12.78 30.13
N ALA A 445 7.41 13.18 28.95
CA ALA A 445 8.55 12.53 28.29
C ALA A 445 9.86 12.66 29.07
N GLU A 446 10.07 13.74 29.84
CA GLU A 446 11.23 13.85 30.73
C GLU A 446 11.12 12.93 31.94
N LYS A 447 9.94 12.88 32.58
CA LYS A 447 9.70 11.91 33.67
C LYS A 447 9.81 10.47 33.15
N CYS A 448 9.26 10.17 31.98
CA CYS A 448 9.38 8.89 31.30
C CYS A 448 10.84 8.48 31.03
N ARG A 449 11.73 9.42 30.66
CA ARG A 449 13.17 9.14 30.52
C ARG A 449 13.84 8.75 31.84
N LYS A 450 13.38 9.28 32.98
CA LYS A 450 13.88 8.97 34.32
C LYS A 450 13.38 7.60 34.80
N VAL A 451 12.10 7.29 34.58
CA VAL A 451 11.50 5.99 34.95
C VAL A 451 11.99 4.86 34.04
N PHE A 452 12.11 5.11 32.72
CA PHE A 452 12.45 4.09 31.72
C PHE A 452 13.75 4.43 30.97
N PRO A 453 14.92 4.40 31.64
CA PRO A 453 16.19 4.69 30.98
C PRO A 453 16.44 3.74 29.80
N GLY A 454 16.81 4.31 28.66
CA GLY A 454 17.06 3.58 27.41
C GLY A 454 15.81 3.12 26.64
N ALA A 455 14.59 3.44 27.09
CA ALA A 455 13.36 3.12 26.36
C ALA A 455 13.17 4.00 25.11
N ARG A 456 12.39 3.50 24.14
CA ARG A 456 11.88 4.31 23.03
C ARG A 456 10.71 5.15 23.55
N ILE A 457 10.74 6.46 23.28
CA ILE A 457 9.81 7.44 23.86
C ILE A 457 9.30 8.33 22.73
N ASP A 458 7.98 8.39 22.53
CA ASP A 458 7.34 9.15 21.45
C ASP A 458 6.08 9.89 21.91
N ASN A 459 6.03 11.22 21.77
CA ASN A 459 4.99 12.07 22.38
C ASN A 459 3.92 12.53 21.37
N SER A 460 2.63 12.39 21.72
CA SER A 460 1.52 12.59 20.77
C SER A 460 1.28 14.03 20.34
N GLN A 461 1.77 15.02 21.07
CA GLN A 461 1.62 16.44 20.72
C GLN A 461 2.59 16.90 19.63
N THR A 462 3.86 16.45 19.64
CA THR A 462 4.89 16.95 18.71
C THR A 462 5.45 15.92 17.73
N ALA A 463 5.02 14.65 17.81
CA ALA A 463 5.45 13.60 16.88
C ALA A 463 5.10 13.90 15.41
N THR A 464 6.13 14.12 14.60
CA THR A 464 6.05 14.22 13.12
C THR A 464 6.32 12.88 12.43
N SER A 465 6.88 11.91 13.15
CA SER A 465 7.15 10.53 12.72
C SER A 465 6.97 9.56 13.89
N GLY A 466 7.07 8.25 13.67
CA GLY A 466 6.88 7.24 14.71
C GLY A 466 5.41 6.81 14.98
N PRO A 467 5.18 5.95 15.98
CA PRO A 467 3.85 5.53 16.42
C PRO A 467 2.89 6.70 16.65
N SER A 468 3.30 7.71 17.42
CA SER A 468 2.47 8.83 17.88
C SER A 468 2.13 9.86 16.80
N ALA A 469 2.78 9.82 15.63
CA ALA A 469 2.56 10.83 14.59
C ALA A 469 1.10 10.88 14.11
N GLY A 470 0.50 12.06 14.09
CA GLY A 470 -0.91 12.27 13.72
C GLY A 470 -1.93 12.10 14.85
N TYR A 471 -1.48 11.80 16.08
CA TYR A 471 -2.35 11.76 17.27
C TYR A 471 -2.64 13.16 17.86
N ASN A 472 -2.12 14.23 17.26
CA ASN A 472 -2.22 15.60 17.79
C ASN A 472 -3.64 16.18 17.89
N LEU A 473 -4.65 15.52 17.29
CA LEU A 473 -6.07 15.87 17.41
C LEU A 473 -6.86 14.88 18.30
N VAL A 474 -6.23 13.80 18.77
CA VAL A 474 -6.88 12.77 19.60
C VAL A 474 -7.34 13.37 20.92
N ALA A 475 -8.57 13.06 21.29
CA ALA A 475 -9.16 13.32 22.59
C ALA A 475 -9.60 12.00 23.23
N GLY A 476 -9.81 12.00 24.54
CA GLY A 476 -10.41 10.86 25.25
C GLY A 476 -9.49 9.64 25.46
N SER A 477 -8.16 9.82 25.36
CA SER A 477 -7.21 8.76 25.71
C SER A 477 -7.12 8.55 27.21
N ILE A 478 -6.97 7.30 27.65
CA ILE A 478 -6.96 6.96 29.08
C ILE A 478 -5.72 7.56 29.75
N ARG A 479 -5.93 8.62 30.56
CA ARG A 479 -4.90 9.34 31.31
C ARG A 479 -5.43 9.67 32.71
N PRO A 480 -5.36 8.75 33.68
CA PRO A 480 -6.04 8.86 34.97
C PRO A 480 -5.34 9.78 35.99
N VAL A 481 -4.90 10.95 35.55
CA VAL A 481 -4.20 11.94 36.39
C VAL A 481 -5.16 12.59 37.40
N ALA A 482 -6.47 12.64 37.10
CA ALA A 482 -7.47 13.15 38.03
C ALA A 482 -7.76 12.17 39.18
N GLU A 483 -7.69 10.87 38.92
CA GLU A 483 -7.96 9.78 39.86
C GLU A 483 -6.73 9.40 40.68
N LEU A 484 -5.54 9.38 40.05
CA LEU A 484 -4.28 8.97 40.67
C LEU A 484 -3.43 10.16 41.19
N GLY A 485 -3.82 11.40 40.86
CA GLY A 485 -3.19 12.63 41.34
C GLY A 485 -2.15 13.23 40.38
N PRO A 486 -1.75 14.50 40.60
CA PRO A 486 -1.00 15.30 39.63
C PRO A 486 0.43 14.82 39.36
N ASN A 487 1.02 14.03 40.27
CA ASN A 487 2.36 13.45 40.08
C ASN A 487 2.35 12.15 39.27
N THR A 488 1.20 11.73 38.73
CA THR A 488 1.06 10.49 37.95
C THR A 488 1.80 10.56 36.62
N LEU A 489 2.67 9.58 36.35
CA LEU A 489 3.16 9.32 35.01
C LEU A 489 2.25 8.29 34.32
N ALA A 490 1.40 8.73 33.38
CA ALA A 490 0.59 7.83 32.56
C ALA A 490 1.29 7.53 31.21
N VAL A 491 1.54 6.24 30.94
CA VAL A 491 2.25 5.76 29.75
C VAL A 491 1.44 4.67 29.07
N THR A 492 1.31 4.79 27.75
CA THR A 492 0.92 3.68 26.89
C THR A 492 2.19 2.94 26.45
N GLU A 493 2.35 1.68 26.82
CA GLU A 493 3.41 0.80 26.30
C GLU A 493 2.91 0.14 25.02
N GLU A 494 3.25 0.73 23.88
CA GLU A 494 2.78 0.30 22.55
C GLU A 494 3.78 -0.69 21.94
N PHE A 495 3.36 -1.94 21.75
CA PHE A 495 4.14 -2.96 21.06
C PHE A 495 3.84 -3.01 19.56
N GLY A 496 4.86 -2.83 18.73
CA GLY A 496 4.74 -3.04 17.29
C GLY A 496 4.37 -4.49 16.92
N THR A 497 3.55 -4.64 15.88
CA THR A 497 3.00 -5.93 15.44
C THR A 497 3.33 -6.22 13.98
N VAL A 498 2.38 -6.06 13.06
CA VAL A 498 2.53 -6.27 11.62
C VAL A 498 2.52 -4.93 10.85
N ASN A 499 2.53 -4.97 9.51
CA ASN A 499 2.45 -3.77 8.70
C ASN A 499 1.16 -2.95 9.01
N PRO A 500 1.25 -1.63 9.29
CA PRO A 500 0.08 -0.80 9.59
C PRO A 500 -1.03 -0.81 8.53
N LEU A 501 -0.72 -1.13 7.26
CA LEU A 501 -1.73 -1.32 6.21
C LEU A 501 -2.61 -2.55 6.45
N PHE A 502 -2.05 -3.64 7.00
CA PHE A 502 -2.81 -4.84 7.38
C PHE A 502 -3.67 -4.56 8.61
N VAL A 503 -3.11 -3.83 9.59
CA VAL A 503 -3.84 -3.35 10.78
C VAL A 503 -5.04 -2.50 10.36
N ALA A 504 -4.82 -1.47 9.53
CA ALA A 504 -5.88 -0.59 9.04
C ALA A 504 -6.97 -1.35 8.28
N ARG A 505 -6.58 -2.31 7.43
CA ARG A 505 -7.51 -3.20 6.72
C ARG A 505 -8.34 -4.05 7.69
N ALA A 506 -7.71 -4.70 8.67
CA ALA A 506 -8.41 -5.57 9.61
C ALA A 506 -9.43 -4.78 10.43
N VAL A 507 -9.04 -3.62 10.97
CA VAL A 507 -9.93 -2.70 11.72
C VAL A 507 -11.17 -2.30 10.89
N ILE A 508 -10.97 -1.93 9.61
CA ILE A 508 -12.07 -1.51 8.72
C ILE A 508 -13.00 -2.68 8.39
N LEU A 509 -12.45 -3.84 8.01
CA LEU A 509 -13.25 -5.00 7.60
C LEU A 509 -13.96 -5.67 8.78
N GLU A 510 -13.31 -5.76 9.94
CA GLU A 510 -13.92 -6.29 11.17
C GLU A 510 -15.08 -5.40 11.63
N ASN A 511 -14.88 -4.08 11.69
CA ASN A 511 -15.97 -3.14 12.02
C ASN A 511 -17.15 -3.23 11.03
N ALA A 512 -16.86 -3.32 9.72
CA ALA A 512 -17.90 -3.51 8.71
C ALA A 512 -18.65 -4.84 8.89
N ALA A 513 -17.95 -5.94 9.19
CA ALA A 513 -18.58 -7.24 9.42
C ALA A 513 -19.45 -7.26 10.69
N TYR A 514 -19.00 -6.64 11.79
CA TYR A 514 -19.76 -6.55 13.05
C TYR A 514 -21.06 -5.77 12.90
N ARG A 515 -21.07 -4.74 12.04
CA ARG A 515 -22.29 -3.99 11.74
C ARG A 515 -23.21 -4.68 10.75
N LEU A 516 -22.67 -5.31 9.70
CA LEU A 516 -23.45 -5.74 8.53
C LEU A 516 -23.70 -7.26 8.43
N CYS A 517 -22.94 -8.08 9.14
CA CYS A 517 -23.08 -9.55 9.11
C CYS A 517 -22.63 -10.23 10.43
N ARG A 518 -22.92 -9.61 11.58
CA ARG A 518 -22.58 -10.12 12.92
C ARG A 518 -22.99 -11.58 13.10
N GLY A 519 -22.09 -12.39 13.66
CA GLY A 519 -22.35 -13.82 13.91
C GLY A 519 -22.30 -14.72 12.67
N SER A 520 -22.10 -14.18 11.47
CA SER A 520 -21.83 -14.98 10.27
C SER A 520 -20.40 -15.55 10.26
N TYR A 521 -20.16 -16.54 9.40
CA TYR A 521 -18.80 -17.02 9.11
C TYR A 521 -17.85 -15.90 8.64
N VAL A 522 -18.34 -14.95 7.83
CA VAL A 522 -17.55 -13.79 7.38
C VAL A 522 -17.08 -12.96 8.56
N HIS A 523 -17.95 -12.71 9.54
CA HIS A 523 -17.59 -12.00 10.77
C HIS A 523 -16.50 -12.73 11.57
N ALA A 524 -16.62 -14.05 11.76
CA ALA A 524 -15.60 -14.86 12.43
C ALA A 524 -14.23 -14.83 11.72
N VAL A 525 -14.20 -14.80 10.39
CA VAL A 525 -12.96 -14.62 9.62
C VAL A 525 -12.36 -13.23 9.83
N MET A 526 -13.17 -12.16 9.80
CA MET A 526 -12.64 -10.81 10.05
C MET A 526 -12.16 -10.63 11.50
N GLN A 527 -12.84 -11.24 12.49
CA GLN A 527 -12.37 -11.29 13.88
C GLN A 527 -11.02 -12.02 14.01
N SER A 528 -10.83 -13.11 13.25
CA SER A 528 -9.54 -13.81 13.20
C SER A 528 -8.44 -12.92 12.62
N TRP A 529 -8.70 -12.21 11.51
CA TRP A 529 -7.73 -11.26 10.95
C TRP A 529 -7.42 -10.10 11.91
N MET A 530 -8.41 -9.62 12.65
CA MET A 530 -8.24 -8.59 13.68
C MET A 530 -7.35 -9.09 14.83
N ARG A 531 -7.57 -10.33 15.30
CA ARG A 531 -6.66 -11.00 16.23
C ARG A 531 -5.25 -11.08 15.65
N ASP A 532 -5.10 -11.61 14.44
CA ASP A 532 -3.79 -11.96 13.88
C ASP A 532 -2.89 -10.74 13.64
N VAL A 533 -3.47 -9.55 13.36
CA VAL A 533 -2.69 -8.31 13.21
C VAL A 533 -2.32 -7.65 14.54
N PHE A 534 -3.13 -7.79 15.61
CA PHE A 534 -2.89 -7.15 16.91
C PHE A 534 -2.23 -8.07 17.93
N TYR A 535 -2.41 -9.38 17.77
CA TYR A 535 -1.85 -10.43 18.59
C TYR A 535 -1.17 -11.47 17.68
N PRO A 536 0.02 -11.14 17.12
CA PRO A 536 0.80 -12.07 16.31
C PRO A 536 1.20 -13.32 17.10
N GLN A 537 1.17 -14.48 16.44
CA GLN A 537 1.44 -15.76 17.09
C GLN A 537 2.91 -16.20 17.02
N GLU A 538 3.87 -15.41 16.51
CA GLU A 538 5.28 -15.85 16.48
C GLU A 538 5.87 -15.98 17.91
N ILE A 539 6.61 -17.07 18.17
CA ILE A 539 7.35 -17.27 19.43
C ILE A 539 8.30 -16.08 19.70
N SER A 540 8.92 -15.54 18.66
CA SER A 540 9.82 -14.38 18.75
C SER A 540 9.10 -13.12 19.23
N TYR A 541 7.90 -12.83 18.72
CA TYR A 541 7.04 -11.74 19.19
C TYR A 541 6.63 -11.95 20.66
N LYS A 542 6.12 -13.13 21.00
CA LYS A 542 5.65 -13.48 22.36
C LYS A 542 6.77 -13.46 23.41
N ARG A 543 7.98 -13.95 23.08
CA ARG A 543 9.15 -13.83 23.97
C ARG A 543 9.60 -12.38 24.13
N ALA A 544 9.61 -11.59 23.06
CA ALA A 544 10.10 -10.21 23.09
C ALA A 544 9.18 -9.29 23.92
N THR A 545 7.87 -9.41 23.72
CA THR A 545 6.83 -8.66 24.46
C THR A 545 6.82 -9.00 25.95
N LEU A 546 6.81 -10.29 26.33
CA LEU A 546 6.95 -10.70 27.73
C LEU A 546 8.21 -10.12 28.39
N LYS A 547 9.37 -10.23 27.73
CA LYS A 547 10.63 -9.72 28.27
C LYS A 547 10.60 -8.20 28.47
N ARG A 548 10.05 -7.46 27.49
CA ARG A 548 10.01 -5.99 27.50
C ARG A 548 9.01 -5.46 28.51
N GLY A 549 7.78 -5.98 28.52
CA GLY A 549 6.73 -5.58 29.46
C GLY A 549 7.10 -5.87 30.91
N SER A 550 7.70 -7.04 31.20
CA SER A 550 8.24 -7.30 32.54
C SER A 550 9.36 -6.32 32.92
N VAL A 551 10.25 -5.95 31.98
CA VAL A 551 11.30 -4.94 32.23
C VAL A 551 10.71 -3.54 32.44
N ALA A 552 9.66 -3.16 31.72
CA ALA A 552 8.94 -1.91 31.93
C ALA A 552 8.31 -1.86 33.33
N PHE A 553 7.54 -2.89 33.70
CA PHE A 553 6.94 -3.02 35.03
C PHE A 553 8.00 -2.90 36.14
N TRP A 554 9.10 -3.66 36.07
CA TRP A 554 10.13 -3.61 37.12
C TRP A 554 10.89 -2.28 37.17
N LYS A 555 11.12 -1.61 36.03
CA LYS A 555 11.67 -0.24 36.02
C LYS A 555 10.76 0.77 36.70
N ALA A 556 9.44 0.70 36.45
CA ALA A 556 8.45 1.53 37.12
C ALA A 556 8.40 1.24 38.64
N TRP A 557 8.46 -0.03 39.02
CA TRP A 557 8.53 -0.46 40.41
C TRP A 557 9.78 0.10 41.11
N THR A 558 10.97 -0.07 40.52
CA THR A 558 12.25 0.41 41.08
C THR A 558 12.23 1.92 41.26
N TYR A 559 11.78 2.67 40.25
CA TYR A 559 11.66 4.13 40.35
C TYR A 559 10.79 4.56 41.55
N LEU A 560 9.61 3.94 41.71
CA LEU A 560 8.72 4.26 42.82
C LEU A 560 9.29 3.83 44.19
N ALA A 561 9.94 2.66 44.26
CA ALA A 561 10.56 2.16 45.48
C ALA A 561 11.73 3.04 45.96
N GLU A 562 12.58 3.49 45.03
CA GLU A 562 13.79 4.31 45.30
C GLU A 562 13.50 5.81 45.39
N SER A 563 12.35 6.28 44.88
CA SER A 563 11.95 7.68 45.00
C SER A 563 11.90 8.12 46.47
N GLN A 564 12.63 9.17 46.80
CA GLN A 564 12.46 9.87 48.08
C GLN A 564 11.11 10.62 48.05
N ALA A 565 10.48 10.71 49.22
CA ALA A 565 9.14 11.29 49.38
C ALA A 565 9.18 12.82 49.36
#